data_AF-A0A0S8EHW1-F1
#
_entry.id   AF-A0A0S8EHW1-F1
#
_cell.length_a   1.000
_cell.length_b   1.000
_cell.length_c   1.000
_cell.angle_alpha   90.00
_cell.angle_beta   90.00
_cell.angle_gamma   90.00
#
_symmetry.space_group_name_H-M   'P 1'
#
loop_
_entity.id
_entity.type
_entity.pdbx_description
1 polymer ?
#
loop_
_entity_poly.entity_id
_entity_poly.type
_entity_poly.pdbx_seq_one_letter_code
_entity_poly.pdbx_strand_id
1 'polypeptide(L)'
;MPTRDATREVFFSAWRTYRAGQALEGVQKLVVQVALQHPEYHAMLDNAQDYADQDYTPEMGQTNPFLHMGMHIAIEEQLALDQPRGLRARYVSL
;
A
#
# COMPACT_ATOMS: atom_id res chain seq x y z
N MET A 1 -5.62 -16.12 -6.79
CA MET A 1 -4.57 -15.13 -6.48
C MET A 1 -4.86 -13.91 -7.33
N PRO A 2 -4.94 -12.69 -6.76
CA PRO A 2 -5.07 -11.49 -7.57
C PRO A 2 -3.87 -11.36 -8.53
N THR A 3 -4.11 -10.82 -9.72
CA THR A 3 -3.03 -10.52 -10.67
C THR A 3 -2.22 -9.32 -10.17
N ARG A 4 -1.03 -9.12 -10.74
CA ARG A 4 -0.18 -7.95 -10.45
C ARG A 4 -0.98 -6.66 -10.66
N ASP A 5 -1.67 -6.55 -11.79
CA ASP A 5 -2.36 -5.33 -12.19
C ASP A 5 -3.59 -5.09 -11.31
N ALA A 6 -4.31 -6.14 -10.93
CA ALA A 6 -5.41 -6.05 -9.97
C ALA A 6 -4.93 -5.56 -8.59
N THR A 7 -3.74 -6.00 -8.16
CA THR A 7 -3.14 -5.53 -6.90
C THR A 7 -2.76 -4.05 -6.99
N ARG A 8 -2.21 -3.61 -8.12
CA ARG A 8 -1.83 -2.21 -8.36
C ARG A 8 -3.05 -1.28 -8.41
N GLU A 9 -4.13 -1.70 -9.07
CA GLU A 9 -5.37 -0.91 -9.16
C GLU A 9 -5.94 -0.55 -7.79
N VAL A 10 -5.78 -1.43 -6.79
CA VAL A 10 -6.20 -1.14 -5.41
C VAL A 10 -5.51 0.11 -4.87
N PHE A 11 -4.22 0.29 -5.12
CA PHE A 11 -3.46 1.46 -4.68
C PHE A 11 -3.98 2.75 -5.32
N PHE A 12 -4.10 2.75 -6.65
CA PHE A 12 -4.56 3.92 -7.40
C PHE A 12 -6.02 4.27 -7.08
N SER A 13 -6.89 3.27 -6.99
CA SER A 13 -8.30 3.46 -6.67
C SER A 13 -8.50 4.01 -5.25
N ALA A 14 -7.78 3.49 -4.26
CA ALA A 14 -7.83 3.98 -2.88
C ALA A 14 -7.33 5.44 -2.80
N TRP A 15 -6.21 5.74 -3.44
CA TRP A 15 -5.65 7.09 -3.47
C TRP A 15 -6.59 8.09 -4.17
N ARG A 16 -7.17 7.73 -5.31
CA ARG A 16 -8.17 8.54 -6.01
C ARG A 16 -9.40 8.82 -5.14
N THR A 17 -9.92 7.79 -4.45
CA THR A 17 -11.06 7.92 -3.53
C THR A 17 -10.73 8.91 -2.40
N TYR A 18 -9.52 8.79 -1.81
CA TYR A 18 -9.04 9.71 -0.79
C TYR A 18 -8.91 11.15 -1.30
N ARG A 19 -8.30 11.36 -2.47
CA ARG A 19 -8.12 12.69 -3.08
C ARG A 19 -9.44 13.34 -3.48
N ALA A 20 -10.47 12.53 -3.77
CA ALA A 20 -11.83 13.00 -4.01
C ALA A 20 -12.60 13.34 -2.71
N GLY A 21 -12.02 13.13 -1.53
CA GLY A 21 -12.69 13.36 -0.24
C GLY A 21 -13.82 12.36 0.04
N GLN A 22 -13.81 11.22 -0.63
CA GLN A 22 -14.83 10.18 -0.49
C GLN A 22 -14.51 9.25 0.69
N ALA A 23 -15.54 8.57 1.21
CA ALA A 23 -15.36 7.62 2.30
C ALA A 23 -14.51 6.43 1.83
N LEU A 24 -13.50 6.08 2.65
CA LEU A 24 -12.63 4.93 2.42
C LEU A 24 -13.19 3.68 3.09
N GLU A 25 -13.15 2.54 2.41
CA GLU A 25 -13.67 1.27 2.91
C GLU A 25 -12.64 0.14 2.89
N GLY A 26 -12.77 -0.79 3.85
CA GLY A 26 -11.92 -1.98 3.94
C GLY A 26 -10.43 -1.68 3.83
N VAL A 27 -9.77 -2.33 2.86
CA VAL A 27 -8.32 -2.22 2.59
C VAL A 27 -7.90 -0.82 2.14
N GLN A 28 -8.80 0.00 1.58
CA GLN A 28 -8.46 1.35 1.14
C GLN A 28 -7.96 2.23 2.29
N LYS A 29 -8.48 2.02 3.51
CA LYS A 29 -8.02 2.75 4.71
C LYS A 29 -6.54 2.48 4.99
N LEU A 30 -6.14 1.22 4.95
CA LEU A 30 -4.75 0.80 5.18
C LEU A 30 -3.84 1.31 4.06
N VAL A 31 -4.28 1.17 2.81
CA VAL A 31 -3.54 1.68 1.64
C VAL A 31 -3.29 3.18 1.76
N VAL A 32 -4.32 3.97 2.08
CA VAL A 32 -4.18 5.43 2.22
C VAL A 32 -3.33 5.80 3.42
N GLN A 33 -3.47 5.10 4.56
CA GLN A 33 -2.62 5.32 5.74
C GLN A 33 -1.14 5.14 5.39
N VAL A 34 -0.79 4.04 4.72
CA VAL A 34 0.59 3.77 4.28
C VAL A 34 1.03 4.81 3.25
N ALA A 35 0.20 5.12 2.24
CA ALA A 35 0.53 6.12 1.23
C ALA A 35 0.83 7.49 1.86
N LEU A 36 0.06 7.93 2.85
CA LEU A 36 0.29 9.20 3.56
C LEU A 36 1.64 9.25 4.31
N GLN A 37 2.17 8.11 4.73
CA GLN A 37 3.50 8.01 5.33
C GLN A 37 4.64 8.01 4.30
N HIS A 38 4.32 7.85 3.01
CA HIS A 38 5.26 7.75 1.90
C HIS A 38 5.02 8.85 0.83
N PRO A 39 5.36 10.12 1.14
CA PRO A 39 5.20 11.23 0.20
C PRO A 39 5.96 11.04 -1.11
N GLU A 40 7.04 10.26 -1.12
CA GLU A 40 7.80 9.90 -2.32
C GLU A 40 6.97 9.18 -3.39
N TYR A 41 5.86 8.54 -2.99
CA TYR A 41 4.98 7.80 -3.91
C TYR A 41 3.70 8.54 -4.28
N HIS A 42 3.44 9.74 -3.72
CA HIS A 42 2.21 10.49 -4.02
C HIS A 42 2.14 10.87 -5.50
N ALA A 43 3.24 11.33 -6.07
CA ALA A 43 3.31 11.70 -7.49
C ALA A 43 3.04 10.49 -8.40
N MET A 44 3.55 9.31 -8.04
CA MET A 44 3.26 8.07 -8.76
C MET A 44 1.76 7.73 -8.67
N LEU A 45 1.19 7.78 -7.47
CA LEU A 45 -0.22 7.45 -7.20
C LEU A 45 -1.20 8.43 -7.87
N ASP A 46 -0.79 9.68 -8.09
CA ASP A 46 -1.57 10.67 -8.84
C ASP A 46 -1.58 10.38 -10.37
N ASN A 47 -0.66 9.57 -10.89
CA ASN A 47 -0.46 9.34 -12.32
C ASN A 47 -0.62 7.87 -12.72
N ALA A 48 -1.78 7.27 -12.38
CA ALA A 48 -2.05 5.85 -12.63
C ALA A 48 -1.78 5.41 -14.09
N GLN A 49 -2.10 6.25 -15.07
CA GLN A 49 -1.90 5.95 -16.50
C GLN A 49 -0.43 5.68 -16.87
N ASP A 50 0.51 6.31 -16.16
CA ASP A 50 1.94 6.21 -16.48
C ASP A 50 2.63 5.11 -15.66
N TYR A 51 2.09 4.81 -14.47
CA TYR A 51 2.75 3.95 -13.48
C TYR A 51 2.07 2.60 -13.22
N ALA A 52 0.82 2.40 -13.67
CA ALA A 52 0.09 1.15 -13.42
C ALA A 52 0.74 -0.06 -14.11
N ASP A 53 1.23 0.11 -15.33
CA ASP A 53 1.84 -0.96 -16.12
C ASP A 53 3.36 -0.94 -16.09
N GLN A 54 3.97 0.03 -15.40
CA GLN A 54 5.43 0.15 -15.33
C GLN A 54 6.07 -1.09 -14.70
N ASP A 55 7.10 -1.61 -15.34
CA ASP A 55 7.96 -2.65 -14.79
C ASP A 55 9.02 -2.03 -13.88
N TYR A 56 9.13 -2.57 -12.67
CA TYR A 56 10.14 -2.20 -11.68
C TYR A 56 11.07 -3.39 -11.54
N THR A 57 12.17 -3.37 -12.29
CA THR A 57 13.16 -4.46 -12.26
C THR A 57 14.30 -4.12 -11.29
N PRO A 58 14.92 -5.13 -10.64
CA PRO A 58 16.03 -4.88 -9.72
C PRO A 58 17.19 -4.10 -10.34
N GLU A 59 17.42 -4.26 -11.65
CA GLU A 59 18.49 -3.61 -12.42
C GLU A 59 18.29 -2.10 -12.55
N MET A 60 17.06 -1.60 -12.38
CA MET A 60 16.79 -0.15 -12.37
C MET A 60 17.33 0.55 -11.11
N GLY A 61 17.77 -0.21 -10.10
CA GLY A 61 18.25 0.33 -8.83
C GLY A 61 17.17 1.06 -8.02
N GLN A 62 15.91 0.96 -8.43
CA GLN A 62 14.76 1.58 -7.80
C GLN A 62 13.99 0.56 -6.97
N THR A 63 13.62 0.96 -5.76
CA THR A 63 12.69 0.17 -4.93
C THR A 63 11.34 0.09 -5.63
N ASN A 64 10.79 -1.11 -5.78
CA ASN A 64 9.44 -1.30 -6.31
C ASN A 64 8.42 -0.71 -5.31
N PRO A 65 7.71 0.37 -5.66
CA PRO A 65 6.86 1.11 -4.72
C PRO A 65 5.67 0.26 -4.24
N PHE A 66 5.10 -0.57 -5.11
CA PHE A 66 4.00 -1.46 -4.75
C PHE A 66 4.44 -2.57 -3.80
N LEU A 67 5.65 -3.11 -4.01
CA LEU A 67 6.21 -4.11 -3.11
C LEU A 67 6.48 -3.50 -1.74
N HIS A 68 7.08 -2.31 -1.70
CA HIS A 68 7.37 -1.59 -0.46
C HIS A 68 6.08 -1.27 0.31
N MET A 69 5.12 -0.59 -0.32
CA MET A 69 3.86 -0.25 0.34
C MET A 69 3.06 -1.51 0.72
N GLY A 70 3.06 -2.55 -0.11
CA GLY A 70 2.41 -3.82 0.19
C GLY A 70 3.00 -4.52 1.43
N MET A 71 4.32 -4.44 1.63
CA MET A 71 4.97 -4.94 2.84
C MET A 71 4.44 -4.24 4.10
N HIS A 72 4.31 -2.90 4.07
CA HIS A 72 3.76 -2.15 5.20
C HIS A 72 2.30 -2.51 5.49
N ILE A 73 1.46 -2.63 4.45
CA ILE A 73 0.07 -3.05 4.60
C ILE A 73 0.00 -4.43 5.27
N ALA A 74 0.81 -5.39 4.83
CA ALA A 74 0.81 -6.73 5.41
C ALA A 74 1.21 -6.74 6.90
N ILE A 75 2.16 -5.90 7.31
CA ILE A 75 2.55 -5.74 8.72
C ILE A 75 1.41 -5.13 9.53
N GLU A 76 0.77 -4.07 9.02
CA GLU A 76 -0.38 -3.42 9.66
C GLU A 76 -1.56 -4.39 9.81
N GLU A 77 -1.85 -5.20 8.78
CA GLU A 77 -2.88 -6.24 8.84
C GLU A 77 -2.55 -7.32 9.87
N GLN A 78 -1.30 -7.79 9.92
CA GLN A 78 -0.85 -8.76 10.93
C GLN A 78 -1.02 -8.21 12.36
N LEU A 79 -0.69 -6.94 12.58
CA LEU A 79 -0.90 -6.27 13.86
C LEU A 79 -2.39 -6.08 14.19
N ALA A 80 -3.22 -5.75 13.20
CA ALA A 80 -4.68 -5.58 13.36
C ALA A 80 -5.41 -6.91 13.61
N LEU A 81 -4.92 -8.01 13.05
CA LEU A 81 -5.46 -9.36 13.22
C LEU A 81 -4.85 -10.11 14.42
N ASP A 82 -3.84 -9.53 15.08
CA ASP A 82 -3.01 -10.21 16.09
C ASP A 82 -2.51 -11.57 15.57
N GLN A 83 -1.91 -11.56 14.38
CA GLN A 83 -1.32 -12.74 13.76
C GLN A 83 0.20 -12.58 13.61
N PRO A 84 1.00 -13.54 14.12
CA PRO A 84 0.60 -14.64 15.01
C PRO A 84 0.06 -14.12 16.36
N ARG A 85 -0.78 -14.92 17.03
CA ARG A 85 -1.40 -14.55 18.32
C ARG A 85 -0.36 -14.02 19.30
N GLY A 86 -0.62 -12.84 19.88
CA GLY A 86 0.28 -12.16 20.80
C GLY A 86 1.33 -11.25 20.15
N LEU A 87 1.35 -11.12 18.82
CA LEU A 87 2.24 -10.19 18.12
C LEU A 87 1.99 -8.75 18.57
N ARG A 88 0.72 -8.33 18.69
CA ARG A 88 0.38 -6.96 19.08
C ARG A 88 0.94 -6.63 20.46
N ALA A 89 0.78 -7.53 21.42
CA ALA A 89 1.27 -7.34 22.79
C ALA A 89 2.80 -7.21 22.84
N ARG A 90 3.51 -7.96 22.00
CA ARG A 90 4.98 -7.88 21.90
C ARG A 90 5.46 -6.59 21.22
N TYR A 91 4.75 -6.13 20.19
CA TYR A 91 5.06 -4.88 19.50
C TYR A 91 4.89 -3.66 20.42
N VAL A 92 3.83 -3.63 21.24
CA VAL A 92 3.58 -2.54 22.20
C VAL A 92 4.55 -2.52 23.38
N SER A 93 5.22 -3.65 23.67
CA SER A 93 6.21 -3.75 24.75
C SER A 93 7.64 -3.36 24.36
N LEU A 94 7.87 -2.96 23.12
CA LEU A 94 9.14 -2.43 22.60
C LEU A 94 9.14 -0.90 22.65
#